data_AF-A0A8H7AC67-F1
#
_entry.id   AF-A0A8H7AC67-F1
#
_cell.length_a   1.000
_cell.length_b   1.000
_cell.length_c   1.000
_cell.angle_alpha   90.00
_cell.angle_beta   90.00
_cell.angle_gamma   90.00
#
_symmetry.space_group_name_H-M   'P 1'
#
loop_
_entity.id
_entity.type
_entity.pdbx_description
1 polymer ?
#
loop_
_entity_poly.entity_id
_entity_poly.type
_entity_poly.pdbx_seq_one_letter_code
_entity_poly.pdbx_strand_id
1 'polypeptide(L)'
;MELGIVDFESFLLGRGHTGWLTGEAVMAALRVDAALVNAEVVNPNVWQVWAQSDFDQDMVPRLDTEARFIVIPYPFPGHWALGIIDRANHQMHFLDSREDQGRRCAV
;
A
#
# COMPACT_ATOMS: atom_id res chain seq x y z
N MET A 1 -24.87 -1.88 -15.40
CA MET A 1 -24.25 -3.13 -14.94
C MET A 1 -24.07 -2.97 -13.44
N GLU A 2 -24.99 -3.50 -12.66
CA GLU A 2 -24.92 -3.45 -11.20
C GLU A 2 -24.11 -4.65 -10.73
N LEU A 3 -23.03 -4.41 -9.98
CA LEU A 3 -22.24 -5.47 -9.36
C LEU A 3 -23.05 -6.03 -8.18
N GLY A 4 -23.30 -7.34 -8.18
CA GLY A 4 -23.98 -8.00 -7.07
C GLY A 4 -23.07 -8.14 -5.85
N ILE A 5 -23.65 -8.37 -4.67
CA ILE A 5 -22.89 -8.62 -3.42
C ILE A 5 -21.81 -9.70 -3.60
N VAL A 6 -22.10 -10.75 -4.37
CA VAL A 6 -21.16 -11.86 -4.63
C VAL A 6 -19.97 -11.41 -5.50
N ASP A 7 -20.17 -10.48 -6.42
CA ASP A 7 -19.11 -9.89 -7.24
C ASP A 7 -18.23 -8.97 -6.39
N PHE A 8 -18.85 -8.25 -5.44
CA PHE A 8 -18.16 -7.39 -4.49
C PHE A 8 -17.32 -8.20 -3.51
N GLU A 9 -17.86 -9.30 -2.97
CA GLU A 9 -17.12 -10.24 -2.10
C GLU A 9 -15.96 -10.90 -2.84
N SER A 10 -16.17 -11.35 -4.07
CA SER A 10 -15.12 -11.96 -4.89
C SER A 10 -14.02 -10.96 -5.28
N PHE A 11 -14.37 -9.69 -5.43
CA PHE A 11 -13.43 -8.60 -5.72
C PHE A 11 -12.61 -8.21 -4.47
N LEU A 12 -13.28 -8.06 -3.32
CA LEU A 12 -12.66 -7.69 -2.05
C LEU A 12 -11.79 -8.81 -1.45
N LEU A 13 -12.25 -10.06 -1.57
CA LEU A 13 -11.66 -11.23 -0.88
C LEU A 13 -10.90 -12.17 -1.84
N GLY A 14 -10.80 -11.80 -3.11
CA GLY A 14 -10.19 -12.62 -4.16
C GLY A 14 -11.06 -13.80 -4.58
N ARG A 15 -10.81 -14.33 -5.78
CA ARG A 15 -11.48 -15.55 -6.28
C ARG A 15 -10.98 -16.79 -5.54
N GLY A 16 -11.49 -17.00 -4.32
CA GLY A 16 -11.29 -18.25 -3.58
C GLY A 16 -11.20 -18.03 -2.07
N HIS A 17 -12.35 -18.13 -1.38
CA HIS A 17 -12.59 -18.79 -0.08
C HIS A 17 -11.52 -18.74 1.03
N THR A 18 -10.64 -17.73 1.07
CA THR A 18 -9.57 -17.65 2.09
C THR A 18 -9.64 -16.39 2.94
N GLY A 19 -10.52 -15.43 2.60
CA GLY A 19 -10.77 -14.21 3.39
C GLY A 19 -9.63 -13.18 3.35
N TRP A 20 -8.64 -13.34 2.47
CA TRP A 20 -7.53 -12.40 2.31
C TRP A 20 -7.91 -11.25 1.38
N LEU A 21 -7.52 -10.04 1.78
CA LEU A 21 -7.67 -8.86 0.91
C LEU A 21 -6.73 -8.96 -0.29
N THR A 22 -7.26 -8.67 -1.47
CA THR A 22 -6.48 -8.52 -2.70
C THR A 22 -5.71 -7.20 -2.70
N GLY A 23 -4.66 -7.10 -3.51
CA GLY A 23 -3.95 -5.83 -3.70
C GLY A 23 -4.87 -4.72 -4.25
N GLU A 24 -5.83 -5.07 -5.10
CA GLU A 24 -6.83 -4.13 -5.62
C GLU A 24 -7.74 -3.60 -4.51
N ALA A 25 -8.21 -4.48 -3.62
CA ALA A 25 -9.05 -4.11 -2.49
C ALA A 25 -8.30 -3.21 -1.49
N VAL A 26 -7.06 -3.56 -1.16
CA VAL A 26 -6.18 -2.74 -0.29
C VAL A 26 -5.96 -1.36 -0.91
N MET A 27 -5.61 -1.29 -2.20
CA MET A 27 -5.39 -0.02 -2.89
C MET A 27 -6.65 0.84 -2.97
N ALA A 28 -7.81 0.24 -3.22
CA ALA A 28 -9.08 0.96 -3.26
C ALA A 28 -9.41 1.57 -1.90
N ALA A 29 -9.27 0.81 -0.81
CA ALA A 29 -9.48 1.29 0.55
C ALA A 29 -8.54 2.43 0.91
N LEU A 30 -7.22 2.25 0.69
CA LEU A 30 -6.23 3.27 1.02
C LEU A 30 -6.45 4.58 0.25
N ARG A 31 -6.87 4.50 -1.02
CA ARG A 31 -7.09 5.70 -1.85
C ARG A 31 -8.28 6.53 -1.39
N VAL A 32 -9.32 5.91 -0.84
CA VAL A 32 -10.48 6.64 -0.28
C VAL A 32 -10.03 7.50 0.90
N ASP A 33 -9.23 6.93 1.80
CA ASP A 33 -8.75 7.64 3.00
C ASP A 33 -7.64 8.63 2.68
N ALA A 34 -6.79 8.34 1.69
CA ALA A 34 -5.65 9.17 1.33
C ALA A 34 -6.05 10.60 0.92
N ALA A 35 -7.18 10.75 0.22
CA ALA A 35 -7.71 12.06 -0.16
C ALA A 35 -8.09 12.92 1.07
N LEU A 36 -8.47 12.30 2.19
CA LEU A 36 -8.88 13.02 3.41
C LEU A 36 -7.69 13.54 4.22
N VAL A 37 -6.52 12.91 4.08
CA VAL A 37 -5.33 13.21 4.89
C VAL A 37 -4.17 13.83 4.10
N ASN A 38 -4.42 14.24 2.85
CA ASN A 38 -3.39 14.68 1.90
C ASN A 38 -2.26 13.64 1.76
N ALA A 39 -2.65 12.41 1.43
CA ALA A 39 -1.72 11.33 1.16
C ALA A 39 -1.78 10.89 -0.31
N GLU A 40 -0.66 10.38 -0.79
CA GLU A 40 -0.59 9.62 -2.03
C GLU A 40 -0.37 8.15 -1.71
N VAL A 41 -1.12 7.26 -2.37
CA VAL A 41 -0.95 5.81 -2.23
C VAL A 41 -0.18 5.27 -3.41
N VAL A 42 1.00 4.72 -3.13
CA VAL A 42 1.87 4.11 -4.14
C VAL A 42 1.39 2.70 -4.44
N ASN A 43 1.35 2.33 -5.71
CA ASN A 43 1.09 0.94 -6.06
C ASN A 43 2.23 0.04 -5.53
N PRO A 44 1.94 -1.07 -4.84
CA PRO A 44 2.97 -1.93 -4.24
C PRO A 44 3.98 -2.46 -5.26
N ASN A 45 3.53 -2.75 -6.49
CA ASN A 45 4.40 -3.23 -7.56
C ASN A 45 5.36 -2.13 -8.03
N VAL A 46 4.91 -0.87 -8.06
CA VAL A 46 5.75 0.28 -8.40
C VAL A 46 6.79 0.52 -7.32
N TRP A 47 6.38 0.45 -6.04
CA TRP A 47 7.31 0.55 -4.92
C TRP A 47 8.35 -0.58 -4.90
N GLN A 48 7.95 -1.82 -5.17
CA GLN A 48 8.89 -2.94 -5.26
C GLN A 48 9.95 -2.72 -6.34
N VAL A 49 9.54 -2.16 -7.50
CA VAL A 49 10.49 -1.77 -8.54
C VAL A 49 11.42 -0.67 -8.03
N TRP A 50 10.93 0.38 -7.37
CA TRP A 50 11.78 1.43 -6.78
C TRP A 50 12.78 0.90 -5.76
N ALA A 51 12.32 0.05 -4.83
CA ALA A 51 13.15 -0.43 -3.73
C ALA A 51 14.25 -1.41 -4.18
N GLN A 52 14.06 -2.07 -5.32
CA GLN A 52 14.97 -3.11 -5.81
C GLN A 52 15.92 -2.64 -6.92
N SER A 53 15.82 -1.40 -7.39
CA SER A 53 16.48 -1.02 -8.63
C SER A 53 17.25 0.29 -8.60
N ASP A 54 18.37 0.31 -9.32
CA ASP A 54 19.10 1.51 -9.77
C ASP A 54 18.33 2.21 -10.93
N PHE A 55 16.99 2.11 -10.98
CA PHE A 55 16.24 2.67 -12.10
C PHE A 55 16.32 4.19 -12.15
N ASP A 56 16.39 4.69 -13.37
CA ASP A 56 16.26 6.11 -13.68
C ASP A 56 14.91 6.62 -13.14
N GLN A 57 14.97 7.55 -12.19
CA GLN A 57 13.80 8.08 -11.47
C GLN A 57 12.77 8.70 -12.42
N ASP A 58 13.18 9.06 -13.64
CA ASP A 58 12.31 9.62 -14.67
C ASP A 58 11.39 8.59 -15.36
N MET A 59 11.62 7.28 -15.20
CA MET A 59 10.77 6.24 -15.82
C MET A 59 9.57 5.82 -14.97
N VAL A 60 9.44 6.34 -13.76
CA VAL A 60 8.35 5.96 -12.85
C VAL A 60 7.40 7.14 -12.66
N PRO A 61 6.07 6.91 -12.62
CA PRO A 61 5.12 7.97 -12.32
C PRO A 61 5.59 8.78 -11.12
N ARG A 62 5.79 10.08 -11.36
CA ARG A 62 6.26 11.01 -10.33
C ARG A 62 5.22 11.06 -9.23
N LEU A 63 5.70 10.84 -8.01
CA LEU A 63 4.92 11.10 -6.81
C LEU A 63 4.47 12.56 -6.81
N ASP A 64 3.26 12.78 -6.35
CA ASP A 64 2.75 14.10 -6.04
C ASP A 64 3.65 14.77 -5.00
N THR A 65 4.36 15.81 -5.44
CA THR A 65 5.29 16.55 -4.60
C THR A 65 4.59 17.36 -3.51
N GLU A 66 3.27 17.55 -3.59
CA GLU A 66 2.46 18.29 -2.61
C GLU A 66 1.78 17.37 -1.57
N ALA A 67 1.79 16.06 -1.80
CA ALA A 67 1.28 15.09 -0.83
C ALA A 67 2.12 15.14 0.46
N ARG A 68 1.45 15.29 1.61
CA ARG A 68 2.10 15.29 2.93
C ARG A 68 2.61 13.90 3.29
N PHE A 69 1.77 12.89 3.04
CA PHE A 69 2.09 11.51 3.33
C PHE A 69 2.23 10.70 2.05
N ILE A 70 3.15 9.75 2.05
CA ILE A 70 3.22 8.70 1.04
C ILE A 70 2.92 7.37 1.73
N VAL A 71 1.88 6.69 1.27
CA VAL A 71 1.41 5.43 1.82
C VAL A 71 1.78 4.30 0.88
N ILE A 72 2.49 3.30 1.40
CA ILE A 72 3.05 2.19 0.65
C ILE A 72 2.52 0.89 1.26
N PRO A 73 1.58 0.20 0.61
CA PRO A 73 1.21 -1.15 1.01
C PRO A 73 2.35 -2.12 0.66
N TYR A 74 2.71 -2.99 1.59
CA TYR A 74 3.72 -4.03 1.39
C TYR A 74 3.07 -5.41 1.34
N PRO A 75 3.04 -6.08 0.17
CA PRO A 75 2.62 -7.46 0.09
C PRO A 75 3.76 -8.37 0.55
N PHE A 76 3.48 -9.17 1.56
CA PHE A 76 4.28 -10.32 1.95
C PHE A 76 3.52 -11.61 1.60
N PRO A 77 4.19 -12.77 1.50
CA PRO A 77 3.51 -14.05 1.32
C PRO A 77 2.46 -14.28 2.42
N GLY A 78 1.18 -14.17 2.04
CA GLY A 78 0.05 -14.31 2.95
C GLY A 78 -0.02 -13.25 4.05
N HIS A 79 0.44 -12.01 3.80
CA HIS A 79 0.39 -10.91 4.78
C HIS A 79 0.49 -9.54 4.12
N TRP A 80 -0.03 -8.51 4.78
CA TRP A 80 0.10 -7.11 4.36
C TRP A 80 0.65 -6.27 5.50
N ALA A 81 1.63 -5.41 5.19
CA ALA A 81 2.07 -4.34 6.07
C ALA A 81 1.91 -2.99 5.36
N LEU A 82 2.14 -1.90 6.09
CA LEU A 82 2.01 -0.54 5.58
C LEU A 82 3.24 0.29 5.95
N GLY A 83 3.88 0.89 4.95
CA GLY A 83 4.81 2.00 5.17
C GLY A 83 4.10 3.32 5.01
N ILE A 84 4.44 4.29 5.85
CA ILE A 84 3.95 5.66 5.78
C ILE A 84 5.15 6.58 5.87
N ILE A 85 5.41 7.37 4.83
CA ILE A 85 6.42 8.42 4.85
C ILE A 85 5.71 9.73 5.19
N ASP A 86 6.06 10.35 6.32
CA ASP A 86 5.66 11.71 6.67
C ASP A 86 6.73 12.68 6.19
N ARG A 87 6.44 13.38 5.09
CA ARG A 87 7.40 14.30 4.47
C ARG A 87 7.60 15.57 5.27
N ALA A 88 6.61 16.01 6.06
CA ALA A 88 6.73 17.20 6.88
C ALA A 88 7.68 16.98 8.06
N ASN A 89 7.68 15.77 8.62
CA ASN A 89 8.52 15.40 9.75
C ASN A 89 9.82 14.67 9.36
N HIS A 90 10.01 14.37 8.07
CA HIS A 90 11.12 13.56 7.56
C HIS A 90 11.23 12.19 8.25
N GLN A 91 10.10 11.54 8.47
CA GLN A 91 10.02 10.25 9.16
C GLN A 91 9.35 9.18 8.29
N MET A 92 9.75 7.93 8.50
CA MET A 92 9.08 6.76 7.95
C MET A 92 8.56 5.91 9.10
N HIS A 93 7.29 5.56 9.04
CA HIS A 93 6.63 4.63 9.93
C HIS A 93 6.38 3.33 9.18
N PHE A 94 6.62 2.21 9.83
CA PHE A 94 6.29 0.89 9.31
C PHE A 94 5.30 0.25 10.28
N LEU A 95 4.14 -0.14 9.76
CA LEU A 95 3.05 -0.72 10.51
C LEU A 95 2.84 -2.14 10.01
N ASP A 96 3.19 -3.10 10.86
CA ASP A 96 2.98 -4.51 10.61
C ASP A 96 2.12 -5.10 11.74
N SER A 97 0.91 -5.56 11.40
CA SER A 97 -0.02 -6.12 12.38
C SER A 97 0.43 -7.47 12.95
N ARG A 98 1.50 -8.09 12.41
CA ARG A 98 2.15 -9.27 12.97
C ARG A 98 3.33 -8.93 13.86
N GLU A 99 3.67 -7.66 14.02
CA GLU A 99 4.78 -7.24 14.86
C GLU A 99 4.40 -7.37 16.35
N ASP A 100 4.45 -8.61 16.83
CA ASP A 100 4.61 -8.94 18.23
C ASP A 100 5.91 -9.77 18.34
N GLN A 101 6.90 -9.24 19.08
CA GLN A 101 8.18 -9.86 19.52
C GLN A 101 9.45 -9.79 18.63
N GLY A 102 9.84 -8.60 18.15
CA GLY A 102 11.27 -8.27 18.15
C GLY A 102 12.03 -8.26 16.83
N ARG A 103 11.44 -7.79 15.74
CA ARG A 103 12.19 -7.40 14.54
C ARG A 103 11.87 -5.97 14.15
N ARG A 104 12.51 -5.01 14.83
CA ARG A 104 12.67 -3.67 14.26
C ARG A 104 13.38 -3.84 12.91
N CYS A 105 12.68 -3.58 11.82
CA CYS A 105 13.29 -3.47 10.50
C CYS A 105 14.38 -2.39 10.58
N ALA A 106 15.63 -2.79 10.36
CA ALA A 106 16.73 -1.87 10.22
C ALA A 106 16.49 -1.02 8.96
N VAL A 107 16.60 0.30 9.14
CA VAL A 107 16.64 1.31 8.09
C VAL A 107 17.92 1.13 7.27
#